data_AF-A0A2E3EEX9-F1
#
_entry.id   AF-A0A2E3EEX9-F1
#
_cell.length_a   1.000
_cell.length_b   1.000
_cell.length_c   1.000
_cell.angle_alpha   90.00
_cell.angle_beta   90.00
_cell.angle_gamma   90.00
#
_symmetry.space_group_name_H-M   'P 1'
#
loop_
_entity.id
_entity.type
_entity.pdbx_description
1 polymer ?
#
loop_
_entity_poly.entity_id
_entity_poly.type
_entity_poly.pdbx_seq_one_letter_code
_entity_poly.pdbx_strand_id
1 'polypeptide(L)'
;MQTNLYLRFCAALFLILLHSGCQSLNSETKITNSKYFHLDPEKEINSPDPMVRFEQLHFLHGAVTEKEKEQRAGHYYVFWWTDPHHRPATIRFEYRQKKTGSKVYYREVRTLNPKKKNKTRFEITGKEYKSKGKVTAWRLLILRENQIIASDQSYLW
;
A
#
# COMPACT_ATOMS: atom_id res chain seq x y z
N MET A 1 -3.36 -48.15 -32.46
CA MET A 1 -4.36 -47.78 -31.41
C MET A 1 -3.80 -46.97 -30.23
N GLN A 2 -2.52 -46.61 -30.18
CA GLN A 2 -1.91 -45.85 -29.06
C GLN A 2 -1.86 -44.32 -29.27
N THR A 3 -1.95 -43.84 -30.51
CA THR A 3 -1.87 -42.39 -30.85
C THR A 3 -3.09 -41.57 -30.38
N ASN A 4 -4.26 -42.21 -30.28
CA ASN A 4 -5.49 -41.56 -29.79
C ASN A 4 -5.51 -41.34 -28.26
N LEU A 5 -4.67 -42.06 -27.49
CA LEU A 5 -4.64 -41.95 -26.04
C LEU A 5 -3.83 -40.73 -25.57
N TYR A 6 -2.69 -40.47 -26.21
CA TYR A 6 -1.87 -39.28 -25.93
C TYR A 6 -2.56 -37.97 -26.32
N LEU A 7 -3.29 -37.95 -27.44
CA LEU A 7 -4.05 -36.78 -27.88
C LEU A 7 -5.18 -36.42 -26.90
N ARG A 8 -5.83 -37.42 -26.30
CA ARG A 8 -6.87 -37.22 -25.26
C ARG A 8 -6.29 -36.75 -23.93
N PHE A 9 -5.10 -37.21 -23.54
CA PHE A 9 -4.39 -36.73 -22.35
C PHE A 9 -3.92 -35.27 -22.49
N CYS A 10 -3.42 -34.86 -23.66
CA CYS A 10 -3.06 -33.47 -23.93
C CYS A 10 -4.28 -32.53 -23.91
N ALA A 11 -5.43 -32.98 -24.42
CA ALA A 11 -6.67 -32.20 -24.39
C ALA A 11 -7.20 -31.97 -22.97
N ALA A 12 -7.09 -32.98 -22.09
CA ALA A 12 -7.50 -32.87 -20.68
C ALA A 12 -6.61 -31.88 -19.88
N LEU A 13 -5.30 -31.85 -20.17
CA LEU A 13 -4.36 -30.90 -19.56
C LEU A 13 -4.59 -29.45 -20.01
N PHE A 14 -4.98 -29.24 -21.27
CA PHE A 14 -5.34 -27.90 -21.78
C PHE A 14 -6.62 -27.33 -21.15
N LEU A 15 -7.60 -28.19 -20.81
CA LEU A 15 -8.86 -27.77 -20.17
C LEU A 15 -8.66 -27.33 -18.71
N ILE A 16 -7.70 -27.89 -17.98
CA ILE A 16 -7.39 -27.53 -16.58
C ILE A 16 -6.66 -26.18 -16.52
N LEU A 17 -5.82 -25.86 -17.52
CA LEU A 17 -5.08 -24.59 -17.58
C LEU A 17 -5.95 -23.37 -17.93
N LEU A 18 -7.13 -23.57 -18.51
CA LEU A 18 -8.06 -22.49 -18.88
C LEU A 18 -8.88 -21.94 -17.70
N HIS A 19 -8.82 -22.56 -16.51
CA HIS A 19 -9.56 -22.10 -15.32
C HIS A 19 -8.78 -21.17 -14.40
N SER A 20 -7.55 -20.78 -14.75
CA SER A 20 -6.86 -19.67 -14.09
C SER A 20 -7.39 -18.33 -14.62
N GLY A 21 -8.71 -18.14 -14.54
CA GLY A 21 -9.35 -16.86 -14.78
C GLY A 21 -8.96 -15.90 -13.67
N CYS A 22 -8.49 -14.71 -14.07
CA CYS A 22 -8.34 -13.58 -13.16
C CYS A 22 -9.73 -13.27 -12.58
N GLN A 23 -10.01 -13.72 -11.36
CA GLN A 23 -11.24 -13.33 -10.67
C GLN A 23 -11.18 -11.82 -10.48
N SER A 24 -11.99 -11.10 -11.27
CA SER A 24 -12.22 -9.68 -11.04
C SER A 24 -12.71 -9.53 -9.62
N LEU A 25 -12.04 -8.68 -8.88
CA LEU A 25 -12.21 -8.47 -7.45
C LEU A 25 -13.55 -7.73 -7.23
N ASN A 26 -14.65 -8.47 -7.30
CA ASN A 26 -16.01 -7.94 -7.38
C ASN A 26 -16.58 -7.64 -5.98
N SER A 27 -15.79 -6.91 -5.20
CA SER A 27 -16.13 -6.54 -3.83
C SER A 27 -16.74 -5.14 -3.80
N GLU A 28 -17.75 -4.95 -2.95
CA GLU A 28 -18.34 -3.64 -2.71
C GLU A 28 -17.41 -2.70 -1.93
N THR A 29 -16.39 -3.25 -1.28
CA THR A 29 -15.35 -2.49 -0.58
C THR A 29 -14.42 -1.87 -1.62
N LYS A 30 -14.22 -0.54 -1.56
CA LYS A 30 -13.44 0.20 -2.56
C LYS A 30 -12.44 1.13 -1.91
N ILE A 31 -11.26 1.25 -2.50
CA ILE A 31 -10.31 2.31 -2.19
C ILE A 31 -10.70 3.52 -3.05
N THR A 32 -11.00 4.65 -2.40
CA THR A 32 -11.52 5.84 -3.09
C THR A 32 -10.45 6.88 -3.34
N ASN A 33 -9.39 6.92 -2.51
CA ASN A 33 -8.29 7.85 -2.70
C ASN A 33 -7.03 7.34 -1.99
N SER A 34 -5.89 7.64 -2.60
CA SER A 34 -4.57 7.35 -2.06
C SER A 34 -3.71 8.61 -2.14
N LYS A 35 -3.34 9.13 -0.97
CA LYS A 35 -2.42 10.26 -0.84
C LYS A 35 -1.10 9.76 -0.29
N TYR A 36 0.01 10.20 -0.89
CA TYR A 36 1.34 10.00 -0.35
C TYR A 36 2.05 11.34 -0.21
N PHE A 37 2.92 11.44 0.79
CA PHE A 37 3.76 12.60 1.04
C PHE A 37 5.15 12.14 1.48
N HIS A 38 6.20 12.77 0.95
CA HIS A 38 7.58 12.50 1.33
C HIS A 38 8.11 13.71 2.10
N LEU A 39 8.37 13.51 3.39
CA LEU A 39 8.93 14.53 4.26
C LEU A 39 10.46 14.47 4.21
N ASP A 40 11.03 15.55 3.68
CA ASP A 40 12.46 15.84 3.73
C ASP A 40 12.66 17.07 4.63
N PRO A 41 13.18 16.90 5.87
CA PRO A 41 13.27 18.00 6.83
C PRO A 41 14.32 19.04 6.45
N GLU A 42 15.34 18.65 5.70
CA GLU A 42 16.42 19.55 5.26
C GLU A 42 16.02 20.38 4.03
N LYS A 43 15.03 19.89 3.28
CA LYS A 43 14.55 20.58 2.09
C LYS A 43 13.75 21.82 2.46
N GLU A 44 14.34 22.98 2.26
CA GLU A 44 13.62 24.24 2.34
C GLU A 44 12.73 24.43 1.10
N ILE A 45 11.43 24.57 1.31
CA ILE A 45 10.47 24.85 0.24
C ILE A 45 10.39 26.37 0.09
N ASN A 46 11.18 26.96 -0.81
CA ASN A 46 11.11 28.41 -1.07
C ASN A 46 9.94 28.76 -2.01
N SER A 47 8.72 28.73 -1.46
CA SER A 47 7.50 29.21 -2.13
C SER A 47 7.01 30.50 -1.47
N PRO A 48 6.56 31.51 -2.24
CA PRO A 48 5.87 32.68 -1.72
C PRO A 48 4.47 32.33 -1.18
N ASP A 49 3.86 31.25 -1.68
CA ASP A 49 2.59 30.75 -1.15
C ASP A 49 2.82 29.94 0.14
N PRO A 50 2.30 30.39 1.30
CA PRO A 50 2.48 29.70 2.58
C PRO A 50 1.77 28.33 2.62
N MET A 51 0.73 28.11 1.81
CA MET A 51 0.02 26.83 1.78
C MET A 51 0.89 25.68 1.29
N VAL A 52 1.89 25.98 0.43
CA VAL A 52 2.80 24.97 -0.12
C VAL A 52 3.66 24.33 0.98
N ARG A 53 4.04 25.09 2.02
CA ARG A 53 4.85 24.58 3.13
C ARG A 53 4.01 23.90 4.22
N PHE A 54 2.70 24.09 4.21
CA PHE A 54 1.83 23.71 5.33
C PHE A 54 1.88 22.21 5.65
N GLU A 55 1.93 21.35 4.62
CA GLU A 55 2.01 19.90 4.86
C GLU A 55 3.33 19.49 5.52
N GLN A 56 4.46 20.07 5.10
CA GLN A 56 5.76 19.88 5.75
C GLN A 56 5.72 20.37 7.19
N LEU A 57 5.21 21.59 7.42
CA LEU A 57 5.08 22.17 8.76
C LEU A 57 4.16 21.34 9.67
N HIS A 58 3.06 20.82 9.14
CA HIS A 58 2.15 19.95 9.85
C HIS A 58 2.86 18.67 10.34
N PHE A 59 3.62 18.01 9.47
CA PHE A 59 4.37 16.81 9.87
C PHE A 59 5.55 17.13 10.79
N LEU A 60 6.14 18.32 10.71
CA LEU A 60 7.22 18.76 11.62
C LEU A 60 6.70 19.40 12.91
N HIS A 61 5.39 19.58 13.08
CA HIS A 61 4.82 20.28 14.23
C HIS A 61 5.22 19.64 15.56
N GLY A 62 5.96 20.37 16.40
CA GLY A 62 6.48 19.89 17.68
C GLY A 62 7.80 19.11 17.61
N ALA A 63 8.44 18.99 16.45
CA ALA A 63 9.85 18.61 16.35
C ALA A 63 10.70 19.88 16.39
N VAL A 64 11.43 20.08 17.49
CA VAL A 64 12.24 21.29 17.70
C VAL A 64 13.69 21.00 17.36
N THR A 65 14.21 19.85 17.82
CA THR A 65 15.58 19.43 17.62
C THR A 65 15.78 18.76 16.26
N GLU A 66 17.01 18.79 15.75
CA GLU A 66 17.34 18.13 14.48
C GLU A 66 17.09 16.62 14.53
N LYS A 67 17.40 16.00 15.67
CA LYS A 67 17.11 14.57 15.90
C LYS A 67 15.62 14.26 15.79
N GLU A 68 14.75 15.13 16.32
CA GLU A 68 13.30 14.94 16.20
C GLU A 68 12.82 15.10 14.76
N LYS A 69 13.36 16.08 14.02
CA LYS A 69 13.04 16.26 12.59
C LYS A 69 13.50 15.04 11.78
N GLU A 70 14.70 14.54 12.02
CA GLU A 70 15.21 13.30 11.41
C GLU A 70 14.30 12.10 11.71
N GLN A 71 13.76 11.99 12.93
CA GLN A 71 12.83 10.90 13.25
C GLN A 71 11.52 10.97 12.45
N ARG A 72 11.12 12.16 12.00
CA ARG A 72 9.91 12.35 11.19
C ARG A 72 10.18 12.24 9.69
N ALA A 73 11.42 12.37 9.25
CA ALA A 73 11.80 12.19 7.86
C ALA A 73 11.35 10.82 7.33
N GLY A 74 10.71 10.81 6.17
CA GLY A 74 10.18 9.57 5.59
C GLY A 74 8.99 9.72 4.67
N HIS A 75 8.29 8.62 4.43
CA HIS A 75 7.06 8.61 3.64
C HIS A 75 5.83 8.40 4.50
N TYR A 76 4.81 9.20 4.22
CA TYR A 76 3.50 9.15 4.81
C TYR A 76 2.48 8.75 3.75
N TYR A 77 1.64 7.76 4.06
CA TYR A 77 0.61 7.26 3.18
C TYR A 77 -0.74 7.33 3.87
N VAL A 78 -1.74 7.81 3.15
CA VAL A 78 -3.11 7.94 3.63
C VAL A 78 -4.04 7.36 2.58
N PHE A 79 -4.84 6.39 3.01
CA PHE A 79 -5.77 5.67 2.16
C PHE A 79 -7.18 5.89 2.65
N TRP A 80 -8.05 6.36 1.77
CA TRP A 80 -9.49 6.43 2.00
C TRP A 80 -10.14 5.25 1.32
N TRP A 81 -11.03 4.59 2.05
CA TRP A 81 -11.74 3.43 1.54
C TRP A 81 -13.15 3.38 2.12
N THR A 82 -14.04 2.71 1.39
CA THR A 82 -15.45 2.56 1.76
C THR A 82 -15.82 1.11 1.91
N ASP A 83 -16.66 0.82 2.89
CA ASP A 83 -17.24 -0.50 3.09
C ASP A 83 -18.74 -0.36 3.39
N PRO A 84 -19.64 -0.72 2.46
CA PRO A 84 -21.07 -0.56 2.65
C PRO A 84 -21.65 -1.40 3.80
N HIS A 85 -21.00 -2.52 4.12
CA HIS A 85 -21.50 -3.49 5.10
C HIS A 85 -20.85 -3.38 6.48
N HIS A 86 -19.95 -2.42 6.70
CA HIS A 86 -19.30 -2.22 8.00
C HIS A 86 -18.62 -3.48 8.57
N ARG A 87 -18.13 -4.36 7.70
CA ARG A 87 -17.53 -5.64 8.07
C ARG A 87 -16.05 -5.47 8.40
N PRO A 88 -15.55 -6.09 9.49
CA PRO A 88 -14.14 -6.07 9.85
C PRO A 88 -13.21 -6.34 8.66
N ALA A 89 -12.09 -5.61 8.61
CA ALA A 89 -11.09 -5.76 7.57
C ALA A 89 -9.68 -5.53 8.11
N THR A 90 -8.70 -6.18 7.50
CA THR A 90 -7.27 -5.94 7.72
C THR A 90 -6.71 -5.16 6.55
N ILE A 91 -6.15 -4.00 6.82
CA ILE A 91 -5.54 -3.15 5.81
C ILE A 91 -4.04 -3.43 5.87
N ARG A 92 -3.50 -4.04 4.83
CA ARG A 92 -2.07 -4.36 4.72
C ARG A 92 -1.42 -3.41 3.74
N PHE A 93 -0.40 -2.71 4.19
CA PHE A 93 0.46 -1.87 3.36
C PHE A 93 1.78 -2.58 3.13
N GLU A 94 2.04 -2.96 1.89
CA GLU A 94 3.27 -3.61 1.43
C GLU A 94 4.15 -2.61 0.71
N TYR A 95 5.47 -2.69 0.90
CA TYR A 95 6.40 -1.72 0.33
C TYR A 95 7.82 -2.27 0.15
N ARG A 96 8.55 -1.69 -0.80
CA ARG A 96 9.99 -1.93 -1.05
C ARG A 96 10.78 -0.67 -0.72
N GLN A 97 12.02 -0.82 -0.24
CA GLN A 97 12.90 0.31 0.06
C GLN A 97 14.20 0.25 -0.73
N LYS A 98 14.74 1.43 -1.07
CA LYS A 98 15.86 1.60 -1.99
C LYS A 98 17.08 0.75 -1.64
N LYS A 99 17.43 0.64 -0.36
CA LYS A 99 18.65 -0.08 0.10
C LYS A 99 18.41 -1.56 0.38
N THR A 100 17.21 -2.09 0.12
CA THR A 100 16.83 -3.47 0.45
C THR A 100 16.56 -4.35 -0.77
N GLY A 101 16.83 -3.84 -1.98
CA GLY A 101 16.56 -4.55 -3.23
C GLY A 101 15.09 -4.93 -3.37
N SER A 102 14.82 -6.16 -3.81
CA SER A 102 13.46 -6.68 -4.05
C SER A 102 12.71 -7.13 -2.80
N LYS A 103 13.29 -6.96 -1.60
CA LYS A 103 12.65 -7.37 -0.34
C LYS A 103 11.38 -6.55 -0.10
N VAL A 104 10.27 -7.25 0.12
CA VAL A 104 8.98 -6.66 0.47
C VAL A 104 8.82 -6.65 1.99
N TYR A 105 8.47 -5.49 2.54
CA TYR A 105 8.05 -5.29 3.92
C TYR A 105 6.55 -5.04 3.95
N TYR A 106 5.93 -5.23 5.12
CA TYR A 106 4.52 -4.89 5.29
C TYR A 106 4.20 -4.34 6.68
N ARG A 107 3.11 -3.58 6.76
CA ARG A 107 2.45 -3.12 7.98
C ARG A 107 0.97 -3.44 7.89
N GLU A 108 0.34 -3.75 9.01
CA GLU A 108 -1.10 -4.05 9.05
C GLU A 108 -1.82 -3.19 10.07
N VAL A 109 -3.05 -2.81 9.73
CA VAL A 109 -4.00 -2.21 10.66
C VAL A 109 -5.29 -3.02 10.58
N ARG A 110 -5.71 -3.59 11.71
CA ARG A 110 -7.02 -4.26 11.82
C ARG A 110 -8.08 -3.22 12.17
N THR A 111 -9.12 -3.15 11.34
CA THR A 111 -10.29 -2.28 11.57
C THR A 111 -11.47 -3.17 11.92
N LEU A 112 -11.77 -3.30 13.22
CA LEU A 112 -12.84 -4.18 13.71
C LEU A 112 -14.24 -3.61 13.43
N ASN A 113 -14.42 -2.30 13.59
CA ASN A 113 -15.71 -1.63 13.40
C ASN A 113 -15.59 -0.53 12.34
N PRO A 114 -15.47 -0.87 11.03
CA PRO A 114 -15.36 0.12 9.99
C PRO A 114 -16.65 0.92 9.81
N LYS A 115 -16.51 2.20 9.49
CA LYS A 115 -17.60 3.07 9.04
C LYS A 115 -17.83 2.85 7.55
N LYS A 116 -18.83 3.54 6.98
CA LYS A 116 -19.06 3.53 5.52
C LYS A 116 -17.89 4.16 4.78
N LYS A 117 -17.27 5.20 5.37
CA LYS A 117 -16.06 5.86 4.89
C LYS A 117 -14.99 5.75 5.97
N ASN A 118 -13.84 5.23 5.59
CA ASN A 118 -12.72 4.97 6.48
C ASN A 118 -11.47 5.65 5.95
N LYS A 119 -10.51 5.84 6.86
CA LYS A 119 -9.20 6.41 6.57
C LYS A 119 -8.15 5.63 7.34
N THR A 120 -7.13 5.15 6.64
CA THR A 120 -6.01 4.41 7.23
C THR A 120 -4.71 5.12 6.88
N ARG A 121 -3.80 5.24 7.85
CA ARG A 121 -2.50 5.89 7.67
C ARG A 121 -1.38 4.88 7.91
N PHE A 122 -0.32 4.98 7.09
CA PHE A 122 0.94 4.29 7.30
C PHE A 122 2.09 5.28 7.21
N GLU A 123 3.14 5.04 7.99
CA GLU A 123 4.31 5.91 8.07
C GLU A 123 5.57 5.04 8.04
N ILE A 124 6.47 5.34 7.10
CA ILE A 124 7.79 4.71 6.99
C ILE A 124 8.82 5.81 7.22
N THR A 125 9.17 6.02 8.50
CA THR A 125 9.94 7.16 8.98
C THR A 125 11.08 6.73 9.91
N GLY A 126 11.90 7.70 10.34
CA GLY A 126 12.89 7.54 11.40
C GLY A 126 13.98 6.51 11.10
N LYS A 127 14.36 5.71 12.08
CA LYS A 127 15.50 4.78 11.98
C LYS A 127 15.35 3.78 10.83
N GLU A 128 14.16 3.24 10.62
CA GLU A 128 13.87 2.33 9.51
C GLU A 128 14.11 3.02 8.16
N TYR A 129 13.56 4.21 7.99
CA TYR A 129 13.73 5.00 6.78
C TYR A 129 15.18 5.41 6.54
N LYS A 130 15.90 5.87 7.57
CA LYS A 130 17.32 6.26 7.48
C LYS A 130 18.20 5.08 7.04
N SER A 131 17.99 3.90 7.64
CA SER A 131 18.79 2.70 7.38
C SER A 131 18.46 2.03 6.04
N LYS A 132 17.18 1.90 5.67
CA LYS A 132 16.73 1.18 4.47
C LYS A 132 16.45 2.09 3.26
N GLY A 133 16.40 3.40 3.46
CA GLY A 133 16.21 4.40 2.42
C GLY A 133 14.76 4.63 2.00
N LYS A 134 14.59 5.41 0.93
CA LYS A 134 13.30 5.79 0.35
C LYS A 134 12.43 4.59 -0.02
N VAL A 135 11.11 4.74 0.14
CA VAL A 135 10.16 3.76 -0.40
C VAL A 135 10.15 3.92 -1.91
N THR A 136 10.33 2.82 -2.65
CA THR A 136 10.44 2.83 -4.12
C THR A 136 9.19 2.32 -4.81
N ALA A 137 8.48 1.39 -4.18
CA ALA A 137 7.22 0.84 -4.65
C ALA A 137 6.34 0.45 -3.46
N TRP A 138 5.03 0.56 -3.61
CA TRP A 138 4.06 0.18 -2.58
C TRP A 138 2.78 -0.42 -3.17
N ARG A 139 2.11 -1.24 -2.36
CA ARG A 139 0.77 -1.79 -2.60
C ARG A 139 -0.03 -1.79 -1.31
N LEU A 140 -1.27 -1.32 -1.38
CA LEU A 140 -2.26 -1.46 -0.33
C LEU A 140 -3.18 -2.64 -0.67
N LEU A 141 -3.45 -3.48 0.32
CA LEU A 141 -4.43 -4.55 0.25
C LEU A 141 -5.46 -4.36 1.37
N ILE A 142 -6.74 -4.47 1.05
CA ILE A 142 -7.79 -4.67 2.04
C ILE A 142 -8.13 -6.15 2.04
N LEU A 143 -8.00 -6.78 3.20
CA LEU A 143 -8.15 -8.21 3.41
C LEU A 143 -9.35 -8.49 4.31
N ARG A 144 -10.12 -9.52 3.98
CA ARG A 144 -11.16 -10.10 4.83
C ARG A 144 -11.03 -11.62 4.74
N GLU A 145 -10.88 -12.28 5.89
CA GLU A 145 -10.71 -13.75 5.94
C GLU A 145 -9.59 -14.25 5.01
N ASN A 146 -8.44 -13.56 5.02
CA ASN A 146 -7.30 -13.80 4.12
C ASN A 146 -7.55 -13.58 2.61
N GLN A 147 -8.75 -13.19 2.19
CA GLN A 147 -9.04 -12.82 0.80
C GLN A 147 -8.80 -11.34 0.57
N ILE A 148 -8.17 -11.00 -0.55
CA ILE A 148 -8.03 -9.61 -1.00
C ILE A 148 -9.39 -9.18 -1.55
N ILE A 149 -9.98 -8.14 -0.94
CA ILE A 149 -11.27 -7.55 -1.31
C ILE A 149 -11.13 -6.15 -1.93
N ALA A 150 -9.98 -5.51 -1.79
CA ALA A 150 -9.61 -4.34 -2.59
C ALA A 150 -8.09 -4.21 -2.62
N SER A 151 -7.56 -3.57 -3.66
CA SER A 151 -6.14 -3.25 -3.75
C SER A 151 -5.90 -1.95 -4.49
N ASP A 152 -4.83 -1.26 -4.13
CA ASP A 152 -4.28 -0.12 -4.86
C ASP A 152 -2.75 -0.18 -4.81
N GLN A 153 -2.06 0.38 -5.80
CA GLN A 153 -0.60 0.28 -5.86
C GLN A 153 0.06 1.44 -6.60
N SER A 154 1.34 1.67 -6.28
CA SER A 154 2.20 2.54 -7.07
C SER A 154 2.44 1.95 -8.47
N TYR A 155 2.75 2.82 -9.43
CA TYR A 155 3.12 2.41 -10.79
C TYR A 155 4.30 1.41 -10.84
N LEU A 156 5.26 1.51 -9.92
CA LEU A 156 6.47 0.68 -9.89
C LEU A 156 6.31 -0.63 -9.09
N TRP A 157 5.09 -0.97 -8.66
CA TRP A 157 4.84 -2.18 -7.88
C TRP A 157 4.86 -3.45 -8.75
#